data_AF-A0A9X2A2G7-F1
#
_entry.id   AF-A0A9X2A2G7-F1
#
_cell.length_a   1.000
_cell.length_b   1.000
_cell.length_c   1.000
_cell.angle_alpha   90.00
_cell.angle_beta   90.00
_cell.angle_gamma   90.00
#
_symmetry.space_group_name_H-M   'P 1'
#
loop_
_entity.id
_entity.type
_entity.pdbx_description
1 polymer ?
#
loop_
_entity_poly.entity_id
_entity_poly.type
_entity_poly.pdbx_seq_one_letter_code
_entity_poly.pdbx_strand_id
1 'polypeptide(L)'
;MKVAELLTRLKDADPDAVVLLLPRYADFKNTQELVDVVLIAKPWTCERHREADGSTTDVHHPASHGYSIGCNAETDESWTEQVVTLSSQSGSIEAKHSGVEKSASDTASLEDDIREQTCQVRRQMIAEGGLLPADEFCARLGISKKRFNHLLADGSVFGLDVDGTNYFPALLADPELDRERLQAICKIIASAPAGSRLDFLSTPHGALGANTPLQMLNDDRDCKRLREVAEAWAAQYSRTSVKMYEGEHETEPRGVVPLYAAAAEIDPRKPLWTRVSKALHEHGYEWPLGPYPVARVCTMFVEQQEAGYSEPRLEACVQIVANGGLIRVRIIHKGSAARQSQTVAAGKHRSVVDVAKKVVAYLRKR
;
A
#
# COMPACT_ATOMS: atom_id res chain seq x y z
N MET A 1 -6.89 -16.17 5.78
CA MET A 1 -7.02 -17.64 5.89
C MET A 1 -7.79 -17.98 7.14
N LYS A 2 -8.70 -18.97 7.07
CA LYS A 2 -9.46 -19.43 8.25
C LYS A 2 -8.56 -20.25 9.18
N VAL A 3 -8.78 -20.17 10.49
CA VAL A 3 -7.99 -20.92 11.50
C VAL A 3 -7.97 -22.42 11.22
N ALA A 4 -9.09 -23.03 10.82
CA ALA A 4 -9.15 -24.45 10.49
C ALA A 4 -8.26 -24.84 9.29
N GLU A 5 -8.14 -23.95 8.31
CA GLU A 5 -7.28 -24.16 7.14
C GLU A 5 -5.80 -24.00 7.52
N LEU A 6 -5.47 -23.01 8.35
CA LEU A 6 -4.13 -22.84 8.93
C LEU A 6 -3.69 -24.08 9.70
N LEU A 7 -4.54 -24.58 10.61
CA LEU A 7 -4.26 -25.80 11.38
C LEU A 7 -4.11 -27.04 10.48
N THR A 8 -4.85 -27.10 9.37
CA THR A 8 -4.73 -28.21 8.42
C THR A 8 -3.39 -28.15 7.69
N ARG A 9 -2.92 -26.97 7.30
CA ARG A 9 -1.62 -26.79 6.61
C ARG A 9 -0.42 -26.94 7.55
N LEU A 10 -0.59 -26.66 8.84
CA LEU A 10 0.45 -26.86 9.86
C LEU A 10 0.49 -28.28 10.43
N LYS A 11 -0.42 -29.17 10.01
CA LYS A 11 -0.56 -30.51 10.61
C LYS A 11 0.71 -31.35 10.49
N ASP A 12 1.47 -31.14 9.41
CA ASP A 12 2.71 -31.86 9.12
C ASP A 12 3.96 -31.03 9.45
N ALA A 13 3.80 -29.86 10.10
CA ALA A 13 4.91 -29.06 10.59
C ALA A 13 5.60 -29.73 11.77
N ASP A 14 6.92 -29.58 11.87
CA ASP A 14 7.66 -29.91 13.08
C ASP A 14 7.12 -29.04 14.26
N PRO A 15 6.67 -29.64 15.39
CA PRO A 15 6.16 -28.90 16.54
C PRO A 15 7.14 -27.88 17.12
N ASP A 16 8.44 -28.11 16.93
CA ASP A 16 9.50 -27.24 17.42
C ASP A 16 10.00 -26.24 16.35
N ALA A 17 9.33 -26.16 15.19
CA ALA A 17 9.71 -25.23 14.13
C ALA A 17 9.46 -23.75 14.51
N VAL A 18 10.41 -22.90 14.14
CA VAL A 18 10.29 -21.45 14.26
C VAL A 18 9.35 -20.91 13.19
N VAL A 19 8.43 -20.04 13.60
CA VAL A 19 7.43 -19.44 12.71
C VAL A 19 7.88 -18.05 12.29
N LEU A 20 8.18 -17.86 11.00
CA LEU A 20 8.52 -16.58 10.42
C LEU A 20 7.31 -15.97 9.69
N LEU A 21 7.00 -14.70 9.99
CA LEU A 21 5.95 -13.95 9.32
C LEU A 21 6.56 -13.04 8.26
N LEU A 22 6.12 -13.19 7.01
CA LEU A 22 6.49 -12.32 5.89
C LEU A 22 5.38 -11.29 5.65
N PRO A 23 5.51 -10.06 6.16
CA PRO A 23 4.48 -9.04 6.02
C PRO A 23 4.47 -8.42 4.60
N ARG A 24 3.33 -7.88 4.19
CA ARG A 24 3.18 -7.11 2.93
C ARG A 24 3.97 -5.79 2.89
N TYR A 25 4.38 -5.27 4.03
CA TYR A 25 5.15 -4.02 4.19
C TYR A 25 6.19 -4.20 5.30
N ALA A 26 7.30 -3.46 5.22
CA ALA A 26 8.37 -3.48 6.23
C ALA A 26 7.95 -2.98 7.63
N ASP A 27 6.72 -2.46 7.79
CA ASP A 27 6.16 -2.06 9.08
C ASP A 27 5.27 -3.16 9.67
N PHE A 28 5.80 -3.84 10.70
CA PHE A 28 5.07 -4.79 11.54
C PHE A 28 4.05 -4.07 12.44
N LYS A 29 2.79 -3.96 11.99
CA LYS A 29 1.65 -3.68 12.89
C LYS A 29 0.44 -4.61 12.63
N ASN A 30 0.52 -5.78 13.26
CA ASN A 30 -0.47 -6.60 13.97
C ASN A 30 -1.87 -6.98 13.44
N THR A 31 -2.27 -6.72 12.19
CA THR A 31 -3.41 -7.48 11.62
C THR A 31 -3.27 -7.62 10.12
N GLN A 32 -2.57 -8.65 9.67
CA GLN A 32 -2.57 -9.06 8.26
C GLN A 32 -3.29 -10.40 8.15
N GLU A 33 -4.18 -10.51 7.17
CA GLU A 33 -4.77 -11.79 6.84
C GLU A 33 -3.69 -12.68 6.20
N LEU A 34 -3.41 -13.81 6.83
CA LEU A 34 -2.53 -14.82 6.25
C LEU A 34 -3.19 -15.38 4.99
N VAL A 35 -2.45 -15.43 3.90
CA VAL A 35 -2.92 -15.96 2.62
C VAL A 35 -2.23 -17.29 2.31
N ASP A 36 -1.03 -17.51 2.86
CA ASP A 36 -0.27 -18.73 2.61
C ASP A 36 0.54 -19.21 3.83
N VAL A 37 0.82 -20.52 3.84
CA VAL A 37 1.61 -21.23 4.86
C VAL A 37 2.53 -22.18 4.10
N VAL A 38 3.84 -22.05 4.28
CA VAL A 38 4.82 -22.87 3.59
C VAL A 38 5.71 -23.58 4.60
N LEU A 39 5.64 -24.91 4.57
CA LEU A 39 6.48 -25.80 5.36
C LEU A 39 7.80 -25.99 4.62
N ILE A 40 8.90 -25.50 5.19
CA ILE A 40 10.19 -25.62 4.54
C ILE A 40 10.80 -26.97 4.91
N ALA A 41 10.95 -27.86 3.94
CA ALA A 41 11.46 -29.22 4.16
C ALA A 41 12.94 -29.28 4.57
N LYS A 42 13.71 -28.21 4.35
CA LYS A 42 15.12 -28.12 4.70
C LYS A 42 15.30 -27.17 5.87
N PRO A 43 16.17 -27.49 6.84
CA PRO A 43 16.38 -26.62 7.98
C PRO A 43 17.11 -25.33 7.57
N TRP A 44 16.85 -24.27 8.31
CA TRP A 44 17.42 -22.94 8.18
C TRP A 44 18.50 -22.73 9.23
N THR A 45 19.44 -21.83 8.95
CA THR A 45 20.36 -21.31 9.93
C THR A 45 19.77 -20.04 10.52
N CYS A 46 19.74 -19.97 11.84
CA CYS A 46 19.52 -18.73 12.58
C CYS A 46 20.86 -18.23 13.10
N GLU A 47 21.10 -16.94 12.92
CA GLU A 47 22.27 -16.23 13.43
C GLU A 47 21.82 -15.13 14.37
N ARG A 48 22.43 -15.07 15.55
CA ARG A 48 22.21 -13.99 16.51
C ARG A 48 23.36 -13.01 16.45
N HIS A 49 23.12 -11.86 15.82
CA HIS A 49 24.10 -10.78 15.69
C HIS A 49 24.07 -9.91 16.93
N ARG A 50 25.23 -9.64 17.52
CA ARG A 50 25.34 -8.73 18.68
C ARG A 50 25.80 -7.35 18.23
N GLU A 51 24.97 -6.36 18.48
CA GLU A 51 25.27 -4.96 18.16
C GLU A 51 26.17 -4.32 19.22
N ALA A 52 26.86 -3.23 18.85
CA ALA A 52 27.77 -2.51 19.74
C ALA A 52 27.07 -1.91 20.98
N ASP A 53 25.75 -1.70 20.92
CA ASP A 53 24.93 -1.24 22.04
C ASP A 53 24.46 -2.38 22.97
N GLY A 54 24.86 -3.63 22.68
CA GLY A 54 24.49 -4.83 23.42
C GLY A 54 23.12 -5.41 23.03
N SER A 55 22.43 -4.84 22.06
CA SER A 55 21.21 -5.44 21.49
C SER A 55 21.57 -6.63 20.60
N THR A 56 20.57 -7.48 20.35
CA THR A 56 20.74 -8.67 19.51
C THR A 56 19.66 -8.73 18.44
N THR A 57 20.06 -9.09 17.23
CA THR A 57 19.15 -9.29 16.10
C THR A 57 19.29 -10.71 15.59
N ASP A 58 18.17 -11.42 15.44
CA ASP A 58 18.15 -12.78 14.94
C ASP A 58 17.84 -12.77 13.43
N VAL A 59 18.76 -13.31 12.63
CA VAL A 59 18.67 -13.39 11.17
C VAL A 59 18.49 -14.86 10.78
N HIS A 60 17.40 -15.14 10.07
CA HIS A 60 17.08 -16.50 9.64
C HIS A 60 17.27 -16.61 8.12
N HIS A 61 18.02 -17.60 7.67
CA HIS A 61 18.23 -17.88 6.24
C HIS A 61 18.37 -19.39 5.99
N PRO A 62 18.15 -19.88 4.75
CA PRO A 62 18.32 -21.31 4.49
C PRO A 62 19.76 -21.74 4.78
N ALA A 63 19.95 -22.94 5.36
CA ALA A 63 21.27 -23.41 5.79
C ALA A 63 22.30 -23.54 4.64
N SER A 64 21.85 -23.49 3.39
CA SER A 64 22.70 -23.45 2.20
C SER A 64 23.36 -22.09 1.93
N HIS A 65 23.06 -21.02 2.68
CA HIS A 65 23.47 -19.65 2.34
C HIS A 65 24.76 -19.17 3.04
N GLY A 66 25.47 -20.02 3.78
CA GLY A 66 26.65 -19.60 4.54
C GLY A 66 26.31 -18.58 5.63
N TYR A 67 27.30 -17.84 6.15
CA TYR A 67 27.03 -16.83 7.18
C TYR A 67 26.40 -15.54 6.60
N SER A 68 25.48 -14.90 7.32
CA SER A 68 24.86 -13.66 6.85
C SER A 68 25.79 -12.45 6.95
N ILE A 69 25.51 -11.40 6.16
CA ILE A 69 26.37 -10.21 6.06
C ILE A 69 26.35 -9.46 7.40
N GLY A 70 27.55 -9.25 7.98
CA GLY A 70 27.71 -8.63 9.29
C GLY A 70 27.94 -9.63 10.42
N CYS A 71 27.74 -10.93 10.17
CA CYS A 71 28.03 -11.98 11.14
C CYS A 71 29.53 -12.01 11.47
N ASN A 72 29.85 -11.83 12.74
CA ASN A 72 31.18 -11.93 13.29
C ASN A 72 31.35 -13.30 13.98
N ALA A 73 32.15 -14.17 13.36
CA ALA A 73 32.38 -15.54 13.85
C ALA A 73 32.99 -15.62 15.26
N GLU A 74 33.54 -14.53 15.80
CA GLU A 74 34.09 -14.48 17.17
C GLU A 74 33.04 -14.09 18.23
N THR A 75 31.97 -13.38 17.84
CA THR A 75 31.01 -12.79 18.80
C THR A 75 29.57 -13.26 18.59
N ASP A 76 29.24 -13.74 17.40
CA ASP A 76 27.89 -14.10 17.01
C ASP A 76 27.68 -15.62 17.07
N GLU A 77 26.44 -16.01 17.32
CA GLU A 77 26.04 -17.40 17.48
C GLU A 77 25.26 -17.85 16.24
N SER A 78 25.48 -19.08 15.77
CA SER A 78 24.68 -19.69 14.71
C SER A 78 24.24 -21.10 15.08
N TRP A 79 23.00 -21.45 14.73
CA TRP A 79 22.47 -22.81 14.89
C TRP A 79 21.47 -23.12 13.78
N THR A 80 21.13 -24.39 13.64
CA THR A 80 20.22 -24.89 12.61
C THR A 80 18.88 -25.25 13.22
N GLU A 81 17.78 -24.85 12.57
CA GLU A 81 16.41 -25.07 13.05
C GLU A 81 15.42 -25.27 11.90
N GLN A 82 14.25 -25.84 12.20
CA GLN A 82 13.18 -25.97 11.22
C GLN A 82 12.35 -24.69 11.19
N VAL A 83 11.93 -24.27 10.00
CA VAL A 83 11.20 -23.01 9.82
C VAL A 83 9.90 -23.22 9.05
N VAL A 84 8.83 -22.61 9.56
CA VAL A 84 7.56 -22.45 8.86
C VAL A 84 7.38 -20.98 8.51
N THR A 85 7.07 -20.69 7.26
CA THR A 85 6.79 -19.31 6.82
C THR A 85 5.29 -19.08 6.67
N LEU A 86 4.82 -17.97 7.23
CA LEU A 86 3.47 -17.46 7.09
C LEU A 86 3.52 -16.22 6.21
N SER A 87 2.74 -16.18 5.14
CA SER A 87 2.75 -15.06 4.19
C SER A 87 1.36 -14.46 4.03
N SER A 88 1.30 -13.14 3.89
CA SER A 88 0.09 -12.42 3.49
C SER A 88 0.02 -12.16 1.97
N GLN A 89 0.99 -12.64 1.19
CA GLN A 89 1.02 -12.56 -0.27
C GLN A 89 0.63 -13.89 -0.91
N SER A 90 -0.14 -13.83 -2.00
CA SER A 90 -0.50 -15.01 -2.81
C SER A 90 0.62 -15.28 -3.82
N GLY A 91 1.35 -16.39 -3.68
CA GLY A 91 2.35 -16.82 -4.66
C GLY A 91 3.29 -17.87 -4.09
N SER A 92 3.32 -19.05 -4.72
CA SER A 92 4.04 -20.23 -4.22
C SER A 92 5.52 -19.93 -3.96
N ILE A 93 5.91 -20.00 -2.68
CA ILE A 93 7.31 -19.88 -2.23
C ILE A 93 8.08 -21.16 -2.59
N GLU A 94 7.40 -22.29 -2.81
CA GLU A 94 8.04 -23.57 -3.15
C GLU A 94 8.70 -23.57 -4.54
N ALA A 95 8.22 -22.75 -5.49
CA ALA A 95 8.89 -22.56 -6.78
C ALA A 95 10.17 -21.69 -6.68
N LYS A 96 10.49 -21.14 -5.51
CA LYS A 96 11.55 -20.14 -5.28
C LYS A 96 12.82 -20.69 -4.62
N HIS A 97 12.95 -22.00 -4.43
CA HIS A 97 14.07 -22.61 -3.68
C HIS A 97 14.90 -23.68 -4.43
N SER A 98 14.84 -23.77 -5.77
CA SER A 98 15.90 -24.46 -6.53
C SER A 98 17.11 -23.52 -6.66
N GLY A 99 18.02 -23.64 -5.69
CA GLY A 99 19.01 -22.61 -5.39
C GLY A 99 20.06 -22.30 -6.44
N VAL A 100 20.62 -21.10 -6.28
CA VAL A 100 22.01 -20.73 -6.51
C VAL A 100 22.32 -19.67 -5.44
N GLU A 101 23.43 -19.84 -4.70
CA GLU A 101 24.03 -18.87 -3.75
C GLU A 101 23.97 -17.45 -4.29
N LYS A 102 23.66 -16.40 -3.52
CA LYS A 102 23.82 -15.03 -4.02
C LYS A 102 23.59 -13.88 -2.98
N SER A 103 24.48 -12.89 -3.06
CA SER A 103 24.84 -11.73 -2.20
C SER A 103 23.92 -10.47 -2.29
N ALA A 104 24.34 -9.31 -1.77
CA ALA A 104 23.64 -8.01 -1.94
C ALA A 104 23.52 -7.52 -3.41
N SER A 105 24.19 -8.19 -4.36
CA SER A 105 23.90 -8.09 -5.80
C SER A 105 22.55 -8.71 -6.19
N ASP A 106 21.89 -9.44 -5.27
CA ASP A 106 20.88 -10.42 -5.62
C ASP A 106 19.48 -10.17 -5.10
N THR A 107 19.29 -9.18 -4.24
CA THR A 107 17.99 -8.49 -4.17
C THR A 107 17.74 -7.71 -5.45
N ALA A 108 18.77 -7.06 -6.01
CA ALA A 108 18.74 -6.50 -7.35
C ALA A 108 18.56 -7.59 -8.42
N SER A 109 19.25 -8.75 -8.33
CA SER A 109 19.04 -9.87 -9.27
C SER A 109 17.65 -10.52 -9.14
N LEU A 110 17.07 -10.65 -7.95
CA LEU A 110 15.73 -11.21 -7.74
C LEU A 110 14.64 -10.23 -8.19
N GLU A 111 14.80 -8.94 -7.90
CA GLU A 111 13.94 -7.89 -8.44
C GLU A 111 14.07 -7.83 -9.96
N ASP A 112 15.27 -7.99 -10.51
CA ASP A 112 15.52 -8.09 -11.93
C ASP A 112 14.92 -9.36 -12.53
N ASP A 113 14.97 -10.51 -11.85
CA ASP A 113 14.37 -11.77 -12.31
C ASP A 113 12.84 -11.69 -12.27
N ILE A 114 12.24 -11.11 -11.23
CA ILE A 114 10.78 -10.86 -11.15
C ILE A 114 10.36 -9.85 -12.22
N ARG A 115 11.17 -8.80 -12.43
CA ARG A 115 10.96 -7.79 -13.47
C ARG A 115 11.10 -8.42 -14.85
N GLU A 116 12.06 -9.30 -15.05
CA GLU A 116 12.29 -10.01 -16.31
C GLU A 116 11.18 -11.02 -16.60
N GLN A 117 10.74 -11.81 -15.61
CA GLN A 117 9.57 -12.69 -15.73
C GLN A 117 8.30 -11.89 -16.05
N THR A 118 8.09 -10.77 -15.36
CA THR A 118 6.96 -9.86 -15.63
C THR A 118 7.04 -9.30 -17.05
N CYS A 119 8.24 -8.90 -17.51
CA CYS A 119 8.48 -8.45 -18.87
C CYS A 119 8.24 -9.58 -19.89
N GLN A 120 8.64 -10.81 -19.62
CA GLN A 120 8.40 -11.97 -20.49
C GLN A 120 6.91 -12.25 -20.64
N VAL A 121 6.15 -12.25 -19.54
CA VAL A 121 4.68 -12.39 -19.58
C VAL A 121 4.07 -11.25 -20.40
N ARG A 122 4.49 -10.00 -20.20
CA ARG A 122 3.99 -8.86 -20.99
C ARG A 122 4.34 -8.97 -22.47
N ARG A 123 5.54 -9.42 -22.82
CA ARG A 123 5.94 -9.67 -24.22
C ARG A 123 5.09 -10.76 -24.87
N GLN A 124 4.78 -11.82 -24.13
CA GLN A 124 3.86 -12.85 -24.59
C GLN A 124 2.45 -12.27 -24.81
N MET A 125 1.95 -11.44 -23.89
CA MET A 125 0.65 -10.78 -24.08
C MET A 125 0.63 -9.85 -25.31
N ILE A 126 1.75 -9.21 -25.68
CA ILE A 126 1.86 -8.46 -26.94
C ILE A 126 1.76 -9.42 -28.13
N ALA A 127 2.51 -10.52 -28.11
CA ALA A 127 2.51 -11.51 -29.20
C ALA A 127 1.13 -12.16 -29.41
N GLU A 128 0.37 -12.36 -28.33
CA GLU A 128 -0.98 -12.91 -28.35
C GLU A 128 -2.08 -11.87 -28.62
N GLY A 129 -1.70 -10.59 -28.78
CA GLY A 129 -2.65 -9.48 -29.01
C GLY A 129 -3.47 -9.06 -27.78
N GLY A 130 -3.08 -9.52 -26.58
CA GLY A 130 -3.65 -9.07 -25.31
C GLY A 130 -3.20 -7.66 -24.90
N LEU A 131 -2.07 -7.18 -25.42
CA LEU A 131 -1.57 -5.82 -25.26
C LEU A 131 -1.37 -5.16 -26.64
N LEU A 132 -1.97 -3.98 -26.84
CA LEU A 132 -2.01 -3.28 -28.12
C LEU A 132 -1.13 -2.02 -28.09
N PRO A 133 -0.43 -1.69 -29.20
CA PRO A 133 0.17 -0.37 -29.38
C PRO A 133 -0.88 0.74 -29.37
N ALA A 134 -0.49 1.97 -29.01
CA ALA A 134 -1.42 3.10 -28.90
C ALA A 134 -2.24 3.37 -30.17
N ASP A 135 -1.61 3.29 -31.36
CA ASP A 135 -2.29 3.56 -32.63
C ASP A 135 -3.36 2.49 -32.95
N GLU A 136 -3.06 1.21 -32.68
CA GLU A 136 -4.02 0.11 -32.85
C GLU A 136 -5.16 0.19 -31.84
N PHE A 137 -4.83 0.50 -30.58
CA PHE A 137 -5.82 0.71 -29.52
C PHE A 137 -6.79 1.85 -29.88
N CYS A 138 -6.28 2.97 -30.40
CA CYS A 138 -7.11 4.08 -30.87
C CYS A 138 -8.00 3.69 -32.05
N ALA A 139 -7.44 2.94 -33.01
CA ALA A 139 -8.18 2.45 -34.18
C ALA A 139 -9.33 1.52 -33.75
N ARG A 140 -9.07 0.59 -32.84
CA ARG A 140 -10.07 -0.36 -32.32
C ARG A 140 -11.20 0.34 -31.55
N LEU A 141 -10.88 1.38 -30.79
CA LEU A 141 -11.87 2.21 -30.10
C LEU A 141 -12.59 3.23 -31.01
N GLY A 142 -12.09 3.45 -32.24
CA GLY A 142 -12.58 4.49 -33.14
C GLY A 142 -12.43 5.91 -32.58
N ILE A 143 -11.36 6.18 -31.82
CA ILE A 143 -11.13 7.48 -31.16
C ILE A 143 -9.92 8.22 -31.72
N SER A 144 -9.96 9.55 -31.64
CA SER A 144 -8.81 10.39 -31.99
C SER A 144 -7.72 10.35 -30.92
N LYS A 145 -6.46 10.63 -31.31
CA LYS A 145 -5.33 10.78 -30.38
C LYS A 145 -5.60 11.77 -29.25
N LYS A 146 -6.32 12.86 -29.53
CA LYS A 146 -6.72 13.86 -28.52
C LYS A 146 -7.66 13.25 -27.46
N ARG A 147 -8.65 12.46 -27.89
CA ARG A 147 -9.57 11.79 -26.97
C ARG A 147 -8.86 10.69 -26.19
N PHE A 148 -7.98 9.94 -26.83
CA PHE A 148 -7.15 8.93 -26.18
C PHE A 148 -6.30 9.54 -25.06
N ASN A 149 -5.58 10.65 -25.33
CA ASN A 149 -4.81 11.35 -24.31
C ASN A 149 -5.67 11.84 -23.14
N HIS A 150 -6.91 12.24 -23.40
CA HIS A 150 -7.85 12.62 -22.34
C HIS A 150 -8.26 11.41 -21.47
N LEU A 151 -8.57 10.26 -22.10
CA LEU A 151 -8.91 9.02 -21.38
C LEU A 151 -7.73 8.48 -20.56
N LEU A 152 -6.50 8.70 -21.03
CA LEU A 152 -5.30 8.32 -20.30
C LEU A 152 -5.08 9.26 -19.10
N ALA A 153 -5.22 10.56 -19.32
CA ALA A 153 -5.01 11.58 -18.28
C ALA A 153 -6.06 11.52 -17.15
N ASP A 154 -7.30 11.17 -17.47
CA ASP A 154 -8.37 11.06 -16.46
C ASP A 154 -8.50 9.66 -15.84
N GLY A 155 -7.64 8.72 -16.22
CA GLY A 155 -7.59 7.36 -15.69
C GLY A 155 -8.63 6.39 -16.26
N SER A 156 -9.43 6.80 -17.25
CA SER A 156 -10.41 5.94 -17.94
C SER A 156 -9.77 4.73 -18.63
N VAL A 157 -8.53 4.87 -19.08
CA VAL A 157 -7.70 3.79 -19.64
C VAL A 157 -6.31 3.86 -19.02
N PHE A 158 -5.51 2.82 -19.24
CA PHE A 158 -4.15 2.75 -18.72
C PHE A 158 -3.27 1.92 -19.63
N GLY A 159 -1.98 2.27 -19.64
CA GLY A 159 -0.94 1.52 -20.31
C GLY A 159 -0.10 0.73 -19.31
N LEU A 160 0.48 -0.36 -19.78
CA LEU A 160 1.56 -1.08 -19.13
C LEU A 160 2.85 -0.75 -19.86
N ASP A 161 3.88 -0.40 -19.09
CA ASP A 161 5.23 -0.24 -19.62
C ASP A 161 5.84 -1.62 -19.91
N VAL A 162 6.30 -1.81 -21.14
CA VAL A 162 7.04 -2.97 -21.61
C VAL A 162 8.26 -2.46 -22.36
N ASP A 163 9.44 -2.67 -21.79
CA ASP A 163 10.72 -2.25 -22.38
C ASP A 163 10.78 -0.75 -22.75
N GLY A 164 10.18 0.12 -21.93
CA GLY A 164 10.14 1.58 -22.13
C GLY A 164 9.07 2.05 -23.11
N THR A 165 8.21 1.15 -23.58
CA THR A 165 7.08 1.46 -24.46
C THR A 165 5.76 1.12 -23.78
N ASN A 166 4.80 2.05 -23.84
CA ASN A 166 3.46 1.82 -23.28
C ASN A 166 2.58 1.01 -24.25
N TYR A 167 2.06 -0.11 -23.75
CA TYR A 167 1.04 -0.92 -24.41
C TYR A 167 -0.26 -0.92 -23.62
N PHE A 168 -1.39 -1.10 -24.30
CA PHE A 168 -2.73 -0.94 -23.72
C PHE A 168 -3.47 -2.28 -23.73
N PRO A 169 -4.08 -2.71 -22.61
CA PRO A 169 -4.85 -3.94 -22.58
C PRO A 169 -5.96 -3.97 -23.63
N ALA A 170 -5.98 -5.00 -24.47
CA ALA A 170 -6.96 -5.18 -25.54
C ALA A 170 -8.40 -5.23 -25.00
N LEU A 171 -8.59 -5.76 -23.79
CA LEU A 171 -9.89 -5.79 -23.09
C LEU A 171 -10.50 -4.39 -22.90
N LEU A 172 -9.68 -3.33 -22.81
CA LEU A 172 -10.18 -1.95 -22.67
C LEU A 172 -10.75 -1.40 -24.00
N ALA A 173 -10.48 -2.10 -25.10
CA ALA A 173 -10.98 -1.81 -26.44
C ALA A 173 -11.91 -2.92 -26.97
N ASP A 174 -12.44 -3.76 -26.08
CA ASP A 174 -13.39 -4.80 -26.45
C ASP A 174 -14.78 -4.19 -26.74
N PRO A 175 -15.32 -4.33 -27.96
CA PRO A 175 -16.64 -3.81 -28.30
C PRO A 175 -17.80 -4.53 -27.60
N GLU A 176 -17.59 -5.73 -27.04
CA GLU A 176 -18.64 -6.49 -26.34
C GLU A 176 -18.89 -5.97 -24.92
N LEU A 177 -17.97 -5.18 -24.36
CA LEU A 177 -18.07 -4.65 -23.01
C LEU A 177 -18.76 -3.28 -22.98
N ASP A 178 -19.51 -3.01 -21.90
CA ASP A 178 -20.00 -1.67 -21.61
C ASP A 178 -18.83 -0.73 -21.30
N ARG A 179 -18.44 0.04 -22.32
CA ARG A 179 -17.30 0.95 -22.29
C ARG A 179 -17.45 2.02 -21.21
N GLU A 180 -18.65 2.56 -20.99
CA GLU A 180 -18.85 3.63 -20.00
C GLU A 180 -18.69 3.09 -18.59
N ARG A 181 -19.26 1.92 -18.31
CA ARG A 181 -19.09 1.25 -17.02
C ARG A 181 -17.64 0.83 -16.80
N LEU A 182 -16.97 0.26 -17.81
CA LEU A 182 -15.55 -0.12 -17.73
C LEU A 182 -14.66 1.09 -17.43
N GLN A 183 -14.85 2.21 -18.15
CA GLN A 183 -14.09 3.44 -17.91
C GLN A 183 -14.35 3.99 -16.50
N ALA A 184 -15.58 3.91 -16.00
CA ALA A 184 -15.90 4.30 -14.63
C ALA A 184 -15.16 3.42 -13.60
N ILE A 185 -15.06 2.10 -13.83
CA ILE A 185 -14.27 1.20 -12.98
C ILE A 185 -12.78 1.53 -13.07
N CYS A 186 -12.24 1.76 -14.27
CA CYS A 186 -10.84 2.17 -14.46
C CYS A 186 -10.49 3.44 -13.66
N LYS A 187 -11.38 4.43 -13.64
CA LYS A 187 -11.24 5.64 -12.81
C LYS A 187 -11.27 5.35 -11.31
N ILE A 188 -11.96 4.29 -10.87
CA ILE A 188 -11.98 3.85 -9.48
C ILE A 188 -10.65 3.24 -9.07
N ILE A 189 -10.11 2.38 -9.91
CA ILE A 189 -8.88 1.63 -9.63
C ILE A 189 -7.59 2.38 -10.02
N ALA A 190 -7.70 3.66 -10.37
CA ALA A 190 -6.59 4.42 -10.95
C ALA A 190 -5.39 4.61 -10.01
N SER A 191 -5.59 4.56 -8.68
CA SER A 191 -4.51 4.64 -7.68
C SER A 191 -3.62 3.40 -7.65
N ALA A 192 -4.05 2.28 -8.23
CA ALA A 192 -3.28 1.06 -8.26
C ALA A 192 -2.31 1.02 -9.45
N PRO A 193 -1.16 0.33 -9.31
CA PRO A 193 -0.25 0.07 -10.41
C PRO A 193 -0.95 -0.58 -11.61
N ALA A 194 -0.52 -0.24 -12.83
CA ALA A 194 -1.13 -0.71 -14.07
C ALA A 194 -1.28 -2.24 -14.16
N GLY A 195 -0.26 -2.99 -13.71
CA GLY A 195 -0.34 -4.46 -13.64
C GLY A 195 -1.45 -4.93 -12.71
N SER A 196 -1.52 -4.41 -11.49
CA SER A 196 -2.57 -4.78 -10.52
C SER A 196 -3.97 -4.42 -11.02
N ARG A 197 -4.13 -3.33 -11.79
CA ARG A 197 -5.40 -2.96 -12.42
C ARG A 197 -5.83 -3.99 -13.47
N LEU A 198 -4.89 -4.47 -14.28
CA LEU A 198 -5.13 -5.50 -15.28
C LEU A 198 -5.53 -6.82 -14.60
N ASP A 199 -4.82 -7.22 -13.55
CA ASP A 199 -5.13 -8.43 -12.78
C ASP A 199 -6.51 -8.35 -12.13
N PHE A 200 -6.85 -7.21 -11.52
CA PHE A 200 -8.16 -6.97 -10.94
C PHE A 200 -9.26 -7.18 -11.97
N LEU A 201 -9.15 -6.57 -13.15
CA LEU A 201 -10.18 -6.65 -14.18
C LEU A 201 -10.32 -8.08 -14.76
N SER A 202 -9.21 -8.79 -14.94
CA SER A 202 -9.19 -10.05 -15.68
C SER A 202 -9.35 -11.30 -14.81
N THR A 203 -9.17 -11.19 -13.50
CA THR A 203 -9.14 -12.35 -12.58
C THR A 203 -10.45 -12.49 -11.78
N PRO A 204 -10.92 -13.72 -11.54
CA PRO A 204 -12.01 -13.97 -10.60
C PRO A 204 -11.75 -13.36 -9.22
N HIS A 205 -12.75 -12.66 -8.66
CA HIS A 205 -12.61 -12.01 -7.36
C HIS A 205 -13.59 -12.59 -6.33
N GLY A 206 -13.09 -13.01 -5.17
CA GLY A 206 -13.91 -13.63 -4.12
C GLY A 206 -15.07 -12.75 -3.65
N ALA A 207 -14.83 -11.44 -3.47
CA ALA A 207 -15.87 -10.49 -3.09
C ALA A 207 -16.98 -10.28 -4.15
N LEU A 208 -16.75 -10.72 -5.39
CA LEU A 208 -17.70 -10.71 -6.51
C LEU A 208 -18.35 -12.09 -6.74
N GLY A 209 -18.16 -13.04 -5.82
CA GLY A 209 -18.69 -14.39 -5.95
C GLY A 209 -17.95 -15.24 -6.98
N ALA A 210 -16.63 -15.05 -7.10
CA ALA A 210 -15.76 -15.69 -8.09
C ALA A 210 -16.06 -15.32 -9.57
N ASN A 211 -16.83 -14.26 -9.80
CA ASN A 211 -16.91 -13.61 -11.11
C ASN A 211 -15.74 -12.65 -11.31
N THR A 212 -15.37 -12.40 -12.56
CA THR A 212 -14.46 -11.31 -12.92
C THR A 212 -15.19 -9.97 -12.92
N PRO A 213 -14.51 -8.84 -12.67
CA PRO A 213 -15.12 -7.52 -12.86
C PRO A 213 -15.77 -7.31 -14.22
N LEU A 214 -15.18 -7.82 -15.30
CA LEU A 214 -15.72 -7.67 -16.65
C LEU A 214 -17.10 -8.33 -16.80
N GLN A 215 -17.30 -9.50 -16.20
CA GLN A 215 -18.60 -10.20 -16.20
C GLN A 215 -19.70 -9.42 -15.45
N MET A 216 -19.31 -8.60 -14.48
CA MET A 216 -20.24 -7.80 -13.67
C MET A 216 -20.67 -6.50 -14.34
N LEU A 217 -20.10 -6.14 -15.49
CA LEU A 217 -20.37 -4.87 -16.15
C LEU A 217 -21.77 -4.79 -16.77
N ASN A 218 -22.38 -5.91 -17.17
CA ASN A 218 -23.61 -5.88 -17.98
C ASN A 218 -24.89 -5.73 -17.16
N ASP A 219 -24.91 -6.15 -15.88
CA ASP A 219 -26.06 -5.99 -14.99
C ASP A 219 -25.89 -4.78 -14.04
N ASP A 220 -26.96 -4.02 -13.81
CA ASP A 220 -26.90 -2.80 -12.97
C ASP A 220 -26.58 -3.08 -11.50
N ARG A 221 -27.13 -4.16 -10.96
CA ARG A 221 -26.95 -4.55 -9.55
C ARG A 221 -25.54 -5.06 -9.34
N ASP A 222 -25.07 -5.90 -10.25
CA ASP A 222 -23.71 -6.44 -10.23
C ASP A 222 -22.68 -5.34 -10.47
N CYS A 223 -22.94 -4.40 -11.40
CA CYS A 223 -22.08 -3.25 -11.62
C CYS A 223 -22.03 -2.33 -10.40
N LYS A 224 -23.15 -2.14 -9.68
CA LYS A 224 -23.15 -1.41 -8.41
C LYS A 224 -22.26 -2.10 -7.36
N ARG A 225 -22.41 -3.42 -7.18
CA ARG A 225 -21.56 -4.21 -6.29
C ARG A 225 -20.09 -4.14 -6.69
N LEU A 226 -19.80 -4.21 -7.99
CA LEU A 226 -18.45 -4.07 -8.52
C LEU A 226 -17.84 -2.72 -8.14
N ARG A 227 -18.59 -1.61 -8.27
CA ARG A 227 -18.09 -0.29 -7.86
C ARG A 227 -17.71 -0.26 -6.38
N GLU A 228 -18.53 -0.83 -5.50
CA GLU A 228 -18.25 -0.89 -4.06
C GLU A 228 -16.97 -1.71 -3.77
N VAL A 229 -16.82 -2.87 -4.41
CA VAL A 229 -15.61 -3.70 -4.29
C VAL A 229 -14.39 -3.00 -4.87
N ALA A 230 -14.52 -2.34 -6.03
CA ALA A 230 -13.44 -1.61 -6.66
C ALA A 230 -12.99 -0.42 -5.79
N GLU A 231 -13.90 0.30 -5.13
CA GLU A 231 -13.56 1.38 -4.19
C GLU A 231 -12.77 0.85 -2.98
N ALA A 232 -13.22 -0.27 -2.41
CA ALA A 232 -12.52 -0.91 -1.28
C ALA A 232 -11.15 -1.47 -1.69
N TRP A 233 -11.04 -2.05 -2.89
CA TRP A 233 -9.79 -2.54 -3.44
C TRP A 233 -8.81 -1.40 -3.73
N ALA A 234 -9.27 -0.34 -4.40
CA ALA A 234 -8.44 0.81 -4.76
C ALA A 234 -7.89 1.57 -3.54
N ALA A 235 -8.64 1.57 -2.43
CA ALA A 235 -8.21 2.17 -1.17
C ALA A 235 -6.92 1.56 -0.61
N GLN A 236 -6.61 0.29 -0.93
CA GLN A 236 -5.38 -0.39 -0.50
C GLN A 236 -4.12 0.19 -1.17
N TYR A 237 -4.29 0.90 -2.29
CA TYR A 237 -3.19 1.45 -3.08
C TYR A 237 -2.93 2.93 -2.79
N SER A 238 -3.60 3.51 -1.80
CA SER A 238 -3.29 4.86 -1.35
C SER A 238 -3.40 5.01 0.15
N ARG A 239 -2.39 5.64 0.73
CA ARG A 239 -2.30 5.92 2.15
C ARG A 239 -2.34 7.43 2.38
N THR A 240 -3.20 7.85 3.30
CA THR A 240 -3.14 9.20 3.86
C THR A 240 -2.48 9.13 5.22
N SER A 241 -1.37 9.83 5.42
CA SER A 241 -0.69 9.97 6.71
C SER A 241 -0.93 11.35 7.29
N VAL A 242 -0.94 11.40 8.62
CA VAL A 242 -1.09 12.60 9.43
C VAL A 242 0.03 12.58 10.46
N LYS A 243 0.88 13.59 10.48
CA LYS A 243 1.94 13.75 11.49
C LYS A 243 1.77 15.07 12.21
N MET A 244 1.88 15.07 13.53
CA MET A 244 1.71 16.24 14.38
C MET A 244 2.99 16.54 15.15
N TYR A 245 3.39 17.80 15.16
CA TYR A 245 4.58 18.30 15.83
C TYR A 245 4.22 19.43 16.78
N GLU A 246 4.97 19.57 17.86
CA GLU A 246 4.83 20.70 18.77
C GLU A 246 5.35 21.99 18.12
N GLY A 247 4.62 23.10 18.28
CA GLY A 247 5.01 24.41 17.74
C GLY A 247 4.41 24.74 16.37
N GLU A 248 4.75 25.91 15.85
CA GLU A 248 4.31 26.39 14.54
C GLU A 248 5.37 26.09 13.47
N HIS A 249 5.05 25.16 12.59
CA HIS A 249 5.91 24.76 11.48
C HIS A 249 5.26 25.13 10.14
N GLU A 250 6.06 25.57 9.18
CA GLU A 250 5.65 25.70 7.77
C GLU A 250 6.10 24.50 6.93
N THR A 251 7.22 23.86 7.31
CA THR A 251 7.77 22.64 6.70
C THR A 251 7.92 21.56 7.74
N GLU A 252 7.84 20.29 7.32
CA GLU A 252 7.98 19.16 8.25
C GLU A 252 9.37 19.18 8.93
N PRO A 253 9.44 19.16 10.27
CA PRO A 253 10.71 19.14 11.00
C PRO A 253 11.51 17.86 10.72
N ARG A 254 12.80 18.00 10.42
CA ARG A 254 13.71 16.86 10.20
C ARG A 254 14.35 16.41 11.51
N GLY A 255 14.42 15.09 11.75
CA GLY A 255 15.05 14.52 12.93
C GLY A 255 14.28 14.74 14.24
N VAL A 256 13.05 15.24 14.18
CA VAL A 256 12.17 15.43 15.33
C VAL A 256 11.12 14.33 15.33
N VAL A 257 10.92 13.69 16.48
CA VAL A 257 9.86 12.69 16.64
C VAL A 257 8.50 13.42 16.71
N PRO A 258 7.49 13.04 15.91
CA PRO A 258 6.18 13.65 15.99
C PRO A 258 5.52 13.36 17.35
N LEU A 259 4.73 14.32 17.85
CA LEU A 259 3.83 14.13 19.01
C LEU A 259 2.82 13.01 18.76
N TYR A 260 2.45 12.84 17.48
CA TYR A 260 1.51 11.83 17.02
C TYR A 260 1.63 11.66 15.51
N ALA A 261 1.62 10.42 15.05
CA ALA A 261 1.48 10.04 13.67
C ALA A 261 0.33 9.04 13.55
N ALA A 262 -0.48 9.17 12.50
CA ALA A 262 -1.46 8.17 12.14
C ALA A 262 -1.59 8.04 10.62
N ALA A 263 -2.06 6.90 10.14
CA ALA A 263 -2.34 6.70 8.73
C ALA A 263 -3.61 5.87 8.50
N ALA A 264 -4.19 6.00 7.33
CA ALA A 264 -5.25 5.12 6.86
C ALA A 264 -5.12 4.84 5.37
N GLU A 265 -5.46 3.62 4.98
CA GLU A 265 -5.67 3.23 3.59
C GLU A 265 -7.03 3.77 3.13
N ILE A 266 -7.00 4.68 2.17
CA ILE A 266 -8.20 5.35 1.69
C ILE A 266 -8.02 5.87 0.28
N ASP A 267 -9.06 5.68 -0.52
CA ASP A 267 -9.17 6.21 -1.87
C ASP A 267 -8.86 7.71 -1.91
N PRO A 268 -7.84 8.14 -2.69
CA PRO A 268 -7.36 9.52 -2.70
C PRO A 268 -8.39 10.51 -3.26
N ARG A 269 -9.41 10.02 -3.97
CA ARG A 269 -10.50 10.82 -4.53
C ARG A 269 -11.51 11.25 -3.46
N LYS A 270 -11.51 10.62 -2.29
CA LYS A 270 -12.33 11.09 -1.16
C LYS A 270 -11.79 12.46 -0.69
N PRO A 271 -12.66 13.38 -0.26
CA PRO A 271 -12.23 14.72 0.18
C PRO A 271 -11.13 14.65 1.25
N LEU A 272 -10.15 15.56 1.18
CA LEU A 272 -8.98 15.58 2.08
C LEU A 272 -9.35 15.39 3.54
N TRP A 273 -10.30 16.17 4.07
CA TRP A 273 -10.67 16.10 5.48
C TRP A 273 -11.42 14.81 5.86
N THR A 274 -12.05 14.14 4.90
CA THR A 274 -12.60 12.79 5.10
C THR A 274 -11.47 11.78 5.25
N ARG A 275 -10.42 11.88 4.42
CA ARG A 275 -9.22 11.03 4.53
C ARG A 275 -8.46 11.24 5.84
N VAL A 276 -8.20 12.49 6.20
CA VAL A 276 -7.58 12.87 7.48
C VAL A 276 -8.41 12.37 8.65
N SER A 277 -9.74 12.53 8.60
CA SER A 277 -10.61 12.02 9.65
C SER A 277 -10.53 10.52 9.78
N LYS A 278 -10.45 9.77 8.68
CA LYS A 278 -10.27 8.32 8.72
C LYS A 278 -8.94 7.97 9.39
N ALA A 279 -7.83 8.58 8.97
CA ALA A 279 -6.51 8.38 9.58
C ALA A 279 -6.48 8.68 11.09
N LEU A 280 -7.19 9.71 11.57
CA LEU A 280 -7.23 10.03 12.99
C LEU A 280 -8.14 9.11 13.83
N HIS A 281 -9.10 8.42 13.23
CA HIS A 281 -10.11 7.62 13.94
C HIS A 281 -9.97 6.11 13.73
N GLU A 282 -9.32 5.68 12.66
CA GLU A 282 -8.98 4.27 12.46
C GLU A 282 -7.76 3.91 13.29
N HIS A 283 -7.98 2.95 14.19
CA HIS A 283 -6.91 2.34 14.97
C HIS A 283 -6.12 1.38 14.09
N GLY A 284 -4.80 1.30 14.30
CA GLY A 284 -3.92 0.34 13.60
C GLY A 284 -2.60 0.94 13.14
N TYR A 285 -2.61 2.19 12.68
CA TYR A 285 -1.41 2.90 12.21
C TYR A 285 -1.09 4.15 13.04
N GLU A 286 -1.42 4.17 14.33
CA GLU A 286 -1.13 5.29 15.22
C GLU A 286 0.16 5.09 16.05
N TRP A 287 0.88 6.18 16.31
CA TRP A 287 2.06 6.22 17.17
C TRP A 287 2.34 7.63 17.71
N PRO A 288 2.73 7.81 19.00
CA PRO A 288 2.71 6.80 20.06
C PRO A 288 1.28 6.31 20.33
N LEU A 289 1.12 5.13 20.90
CA LEU A 289 -0.16 4.74 21.52
C LEU A 289 -0.24 5.53 22.83
N GLY A 290 -1.31 6.30 23.05
CA GLY A 290 -1.39 7.31 24.11
C GLY A 290 -1.02 6.84 25.54
N PRO A 291 -1.01 7.76 26.53
CA PRO A 291 -1.70 9.05 26.54
C PRO A 291 -1.00 10.12 25.71
N TYR A 292 -1.80 10.94 25.03
CA TYR A 292 -1.32 12.00 24.15
C TYR A 292 -1.04 13.29 24.93
N PRO A 293 0.06 14.00 24.60
CA PRO A 293 0.43 15.21 25.32
C PRO A 293 -0.57 16.36 25.10
N VAL A 294 -0.57 17.30 26.04
CA VAL A 294 -1.30 18.57 25.90
C VAL A 294 -0.35 19.58 25.27
N ALA A 295 -0.63 19.99 24.04
CA ALA A 295 0.12 21.04 23.35
C ALA A 295 -0.79 22.24 23.11
N ARG A 296 -0.33 23.44 23.49
CA ARG A 296 -1.04 24.70 23.19
C ARG A 296 -0.89 25.09 21.72
N VAL A 297 0.21 24.68 21.11
CA VAL A 297 0.55 24.98 19.72
C VAL A 297 1.06 23.70 19.08
N CYS A 298 0.45 23.30 17.97
CA CYS A 298 0.95 22.19 17.18
C CYS A 298 0.71 22.42 15.69
N THR A 299 1.53 21.79 14.86
CA THR A 299 1.32 21.72 13.41
C THR A 299 1.06 20.29 13.00
N MET A 300 0.03 20.10 12.19
CA MET A 300 -0.34 18.84 11.57
C MET A 300 0.00 18.87 10.07
N PHE A 301 0.83 17.92 9.62
CA PHE A 301 1.14 17.66 8.22
C PHE A 301 0.28 16.51 7.71
N VAL A 302 -0.29 16.68 6.52
CA VAL A 302 -1.10 15.67 5.84
C VAL A 302 -0.43 15.31 4.54
N GLU A 303 -0.08 14.04 4.38
CA GLU A 303 0.58 13.53 3.18
C GLU A 303 -0.26 12.42 2.54
N GLN A 304 -0.19 12.33 1.23
CA GLN A 304 -0.72 11.21 0.45
C GLN A 304 0.45 10.44 -0.14
N GLN A 305 0.40 9.12 -0.03
CA GLN A 305 1.33 8.21 -0.69
C GLN A 305 0.54 7.23 -1.56
N GLU A 306 1.01 7.00 -2.78
CA GLU A 306 0.50 5.96 -3.68
C GLU A 306 1.37 4.71 -3.57
N ALA A 307 0.79 3.55 -3.86
CA ALA A 307 1.53 2.29 -3.85
C ALA A 307 2.70 2.30 -4.87
N GLY A 308 3.80 1.63 -4.51
CA GLY A 308 5.00 1.53 -5.34
C GLY A 308 5.94 2.72 -5.11
N TYR A 309 6.78 2.62 -4.08
CA TYR A 309 7.92 3.50 -3.73
C TYR A 309 7.77 5.01 -3.96
N SER A 310 6.54 5.52 -4.04
CA SER A 310 6.29 6.93 -4.32
C SER A 310 6.68 7.77 -3.11
N GLU A 311 7.35 8.89 -3.36
CA GLU A 311 7.61 9.87 -2.32
C GLU A 311 6.26 10.40 -1.79
N PRO A 312 6.06 10.46 -0.46
CA PRO A 312 4.87 11.07 0.12
C PRO A 312 4.68 12.50 -0.40
N ARG A 313 3.49 12.77 -0.93
CA ARG A 313 3.10 14.08 -1.41
C ARG A 313 2.40 14.84 -0.29
N LEU A 314 3.04 15.89 0.22
CA LEU A 314 2.40 16.83 1.15
C LEU A 314 1.18 17.51 0.48
N GLU A 315 0.01 17.41 1.09
CA GLU A 315 -1.25 17.99 0.61
C GLU A 315 -1.71 19.19 1.44
N ALA A 316 -1.49 19.13 2.76
CA ALA A 316 -1.84 20.23 3.66
C ALA A 316 -0.92 20.31 4.88
N CYS A 317 -0.71 21.54 5.35
CA CYS A 317 -0.14 21.87 6.64
C CYS A 317 -1.18 22.67 7.43
N VAL A 318 -1.47 22.24 8.65
CA VAL A 318 -2.50 22.82 9.52
C VAL A 318 -1.87 23.23 10.83
N GLN A 319 -1.72 24.52 11.05
CA GLN A 319 -1.25 25.09 12.31
C GLN A 319 -2.45 25.28 13.25
N ILE A 320 -2.31 24.79 14.47
CA ILE A 320 -3.37 24.75 15.47
C ILE A 320 -2.87 25.43 16.74
N VAL A 321 -3.56 26.48 17.15
CA VAL A 321 -3.25 27.23 18.38
C VAL A 321 -4.46 27.19 19.31
N ALA A 322 -4.33 26.53 20.45
CA ALA A 322 -5.34 26.45 21.49
C ALA A 322 -5.08 27.51 22.58
N ASN A 323 -5.96 28.51 22.68
CA ASN A 323 -5.88 29.57 23.67
C ASN A 323 -7.20 29.71 24.44
N GLY A 324 -7.19 29.37 25.74
CA GLY A 324 -8.16 29.84 26.73
C GLY A 324 -9.65 29.64 26.42
N GLY A 325 -10.01 28.69 25.56
CA GLY A 325 -11.40 28.44 25.12
C GLY A 325 -11.64 28.47 23.61
N LEU A 326 -10.68 28.94 22.82
CA LEU A 326 -10.73 28.97 21.36
C LEU A 326 -9.54 28.23 20.74
N ILE A 327 -9.79 27.59 19.60
CA ILE A 327 -8.79 26.97 18.74
C ILE A 327 -8.72 27.81 17.47
N ARG A 328 -7.57 28.42 17.20
CA ARG A 328 -7.28 29.05 15.92
C ARG A 328 -6.63 28.02 15.01
N VAL A 329 -7.13 27.89 13.79
CA VAL A 329 -6.66 26.96 12.78
C VAL A 329 -6.21 27.77 11.58
N ARG A 330 -4.97 27.55 11.13
CA ARG A 330 -4.45 28.11 9.88
C ARG A 330 -4.09 26.97 8.95
N ILE A 331 -4.70 26.96 7.78
CA ILE A 331 -4.51 25.93 6.76
C ILE A 331 -3.66 26.49 5.64
N ILE A 332 -2.62 25.73 5.28
CA ILE A 332 -1.69 25.99 4.20
C ILE A 332 -1.80 24.80 3.25
N HIS A 333 -2.44 24.99 2.09
CA HIS A 333 -2.52 23.97 1.05
C HIS A 333 -1.32 24.09 0.10
N LYS A 334 -0.72 22.96 -0.28
CA LYS A 334 0.32 22.97 -1.30
C LYS A 334 -0.28 23.42 -2.64
N GLY A 335 0.30 24.45 -3.25
CA GLY A 335 -0.15 25.01 -4.55
C GLY A 335 -1.18 26.13 -4.47
N SER A 336 -1.64 26.53 -3.27
CA SER A 336 -2.51 27.70 -3.09
C SER A 336 -1.83 28.77 -2.24
N ALA A 337 -1.74 29.99 -2.76
CA ALA A 337 -1.28 31.14 -1.99
C ALA A 337 -2.30 31.57 -0.90
N ALA A 338 -3.52 31.01 -0.93
CA ALA A 338 -4.58 31.36 0.01
C ALA A 338 -4.36 30.69 1.36
N ARG A 339 -4.02 31.50 2.37
CA ARG A 339 -3.98 31.10 3.77
C ARG A 339 -5.39 31.22 4.34
N GLN A 340 -6.00 30.11 4.73
CA GLN A 340 -7.30 30.14 5.40
C GLN A 340 -7.10 30.11 6.91
N SER A 341 -7.58 31.14 7.61
CA SER A 341 -7.62 31.18 9.08
C SER A 341 -9.06 30.98 9.54
N GLN A 342 -9.25 30.10 10.52
CA GLN A 342 -10.56 29.77 11.09
C GLN A 342 -10.46 29.68 12.61
N THR A 343 -11.59 29.87 13.29
CA THR A 343 -11.68 29.76 14.75
C THR A 343 -12.77 28.77 15.13
N VAL A 344 -12.44 27.84 16.02
CA VAL A 344 -13.30 26.77 16.51
C VAL A 344 -13.33 26.81 18.04
N ALA A 345 -14.48 26.56 18.67
CA ALA A 345 -14.56 26.52 20.14
C ALA A 345 -13.72 25.35 20.69
N ALA A 346 -12.88 25.58 21.71
CA ALA A 346 -11.99 24.56 22.27
C ALA A 346 -12.74 23.42 22.98
N GLY A 347 -13.81 23.70 23.73
CA GLY A 347 -14.54 22.66 24.47
C GLY A 347 -13.68 21.97 25.54
N LYS A 348 -14.03 20.72 25.93
CA LYS A 348 -13.36 19.95 27.01
C LYS A 348 -12.19 19.06 26.54
N HIS A 349 -11.64 19.28 25.36
CA HIS A 349 -10.59 18.42 24.80
C HIS A 349 -9.30 18.54 25.60
N ARG A 350 -8.66 17.41 25.91
CA ARG A 350 -7.53 17.35 26.84
C ARG A 350 -6.19 17.14 26.15
N SER A 351 -6.17 16.58 24.95
CA SER A 351 -4.93 16.25 24.23
C SER A 351 -4.82 16.88 22.84
N VAL A 352 -3.60 16.87 22.28
CA VAL A 352 -3.33 17.30 20.90
C VAL A 352 -4.17 16.54 19.87
N VAL A 353 -4.41 15.24 20.09
CA VAL A 353 -5.21 14.38 19.21
C VAL A 353 -6.70 14.74 19.28
N ASP A 354 -7.24 15.01 20.47
CA ASP A 354 -8.64 15.44 20.62
C ASP A 354 -8.91 16.77 19.91
N VAL A 355 -7.96 17.70 20.03
CA VAL A 355 -8.01 19.00 19.35
C VAL A 355 -7.97 18.80 17.83
N ALA A 356 -7.05 17.97 17.32
CA ALA A 356 -6.95 17.66 15.90
C ALA A 356 -8.22 17.01 15.35
N LYS A 357 -8.77 16.00 16.05
CA LYS A 357 -10.05 15.36 15.68
C LYS A 357 -11.18 16.37 15.57
N LYS A 358 -11.28 17.31 16.51
CA LYS A 358 -12.28 18.39 16.46
C LYS A 358 -12.07 19.32 15.27
N VAL A 359 -10.85 19.78 15.04
CA VAL A 359 -10.50 20.65 13.92
C VAL A 359 -10.90 19.98 12.61
N VAL A 360 -10.53 18.72 12.42
CA VAL A 360 -10.86 17.96 11.20
C VAL A 360 -12.38 17.75 11.07
N ALA A 361 -13.09 17.45 12.16
CA ALA A 361 -14.55 17.36 12.14
C ALA A 361 -15.24 18.68 11.75
N TYR A 362 -14.66 19.82 12.12
CA TYR A 362 -15.13 21.14 11.67
C TYR A 362 -14.86 21.35 10.18
N LEU A 363 -13.66 21.03 9.71
CA LEU A 363 -13.24 21.21 8.31
C LEU A 363 -13.99 20.29 7.33
N ARG A 364 -14.48 19.13 7.79
CA ARG A 364 -15.34 18.25 6.99
C ARG A 364 -16.72 18.80 6.69
N LYS A 365 -17.22 19.75 7.48
CA LYS A 365 -18.58 20.32 7.33
C LYS A 365 -18.61 21.52 6.38
N ARG A 366 -17.44 21.97 5.92
CA ARG A 366 -17.29 23.00 4.90
C ARG A 366 -16.93 22.35 3.59
#